data_AF-F6SYI0-F1
#
_entry.id   AF-F6SYI0-F1
#
_cell.length_a   1.000
_cell.length_b   1.000
_cell.length_c   1.000
_cell.angle_alpha   90.00
_cell.angle_beta   90.00
_cell.angle_gamma   90.00
#
_symmetry.space_group_name_H-M   'P 1'
#
loop_
_entity.id
_entity.type
_entity.pdbx_description
1 polymer ?
#
loop_
_entity_poly.entity_id
_entity_poly.type
_entity_poly.pdbx_seq_one_letter_code
_entity_poly.pdbx_strand_id
1 'polypeptide(L)'
;MVSLLTHLHRLSRNDILSDITSPNSAVINALWPANFDGAPTSGPCVTLALRETITHCLAINQKDISWLRTQGDMHYVFDNFGSALRCYLLMAAYETNYFTSITMSGPYEDEQIVRRMVKCCMQMRCFTQAAVLCQLTKEVDYPTAFKALQSNRELTDAADLHYLDHIWDIELLEHAAYEHKEAGEGAKKSIAVSALARPELNHSNSPAVGARTRKYRKERFFQAMARHYLC
;
A
#
# COMPACT_ATOMS: atom_id res chain seq x y z
N MET A 1 3.65 20.67 -16.47
CA MET A 1 4.77 19.93 -17.08
C MET A 1 4.74 18.44 -16.71
N VAL A 2 4.69 18.08 -15.43
CA VAL A 2 4.63 16.65 -15.03
C VAL A 2 3.44 15.92 -15.65
N SER A 3 2.22 16.49 -15.63
CA SER A 3 1.04 15.86 -16.24
C SER A 3 1.18 15.60 -17.75
N LEU A 4 1.84 16.52 -18.47
CA LEU A 4 2.14 16.34 -19.90
C LEU A 4 3.13 15.20 -20.11
N LEU A 5 4.20 15.15 -19.32
CA LEU A 5 5.20 14.08 -19.42
C LEU A 5 4.61 12.72 -19.05
N THR A 6 3.72 12.65 -18.05
CA THR A 6 2.97 11.41 -17.75
C THR A 6 2.07 11.01 -18.91
N HIS A 7 1.38 11.97 -19.54
CA HIS A 7 0.54 11.71 -20.71
C HIS A 7 1.34 11.21 -21.92
N LEU A 8 2.44 11.88 -22.26
CA LEU A 8 3.36 11.45 -23.32
C LEU A 8 3.96 10.08 -23.02
N HIS A 9 4.30 9.82 -21.76
CA HIS A 9 4.85 8.54 -21.33
C HIS A 9 3.86 7.39 -21.59
N ARG A 10 2.57 7.58 -21.26
CA ARG A 10 1.50 6.63 -21.55
C ARG A 10 1.33 6.36 -23.04
N LEU A 11 1.41 7.40 -23.87
CA LEU A 11 1.31 7.25 -25.33
C LEU A 11 2.55 6.59 -25.97
N SER A 12 3.73 6.78 -25.37
CA SER A 12 4.99 6.28 -25.92
C SER A 12 5.27 4.79 -25.70
N ARG A 13 4.48 4.10 -24.87
CA ARG A 13 4.68 2.69 -24.51
C ARG A 13 3.34 1.94 -24.53
N ASN A 14 3.22 0.97 -25.44
CA ASN A 14 1.95 0.28 -25.70
C ASN A 14 1.50 -0.74 -24.64
N ASP A 15 2.31 -1.15 -23.64
CA ASP A 15 1.94 -2.33 -22.83
C ASP A 15 2.22 -2.31 -21.31
N ILE A 16 2.99 -1.36 -20.74
CA ILE A 16 3.48 -1.52 -19.33
C ILE A 16 3.15 -0.32 -18.41
N LEU A 17 2.53 0.76 -18.93
CA LEU A 17 2.54 2.07 -18.25
C LEU A 17 1.20 2.79 -18.12
N SER A 18 0.09 2.09 -18.33
CA SER A 18 -1.26 2.61 -17.99
C SER A 18 -1.41 2.93 -16.49
N ASP A 19 -0.49 2.44 -15.66
CA ASP A 19 -0.53 2.50 -14.21
C ASP A 19 0.00 3.80 -13.57
N ILE A 20 0.75 4.64 -14.28
CA ILE A 20 1.27 5.88 -13.65
C ILE A 20 0.18 6.93 -13.62
N THR A 21 -0.23 7.32 -12.41
CA THR A 21 -1.22 8.38 -12.18
C THR A 21 -0.61 9.73 -12.53
N SER A 22 -1.28 10.49 -13.39
CA SER A 22 -0.90 11.86 -13.71
C SER A 22 -1.22 12.78 -12.53
N PRO A 23 -0.29 13.67 -12.13
CA PRO A 23 -0.56 14.60 -11.05
C PRO A 23 -1.57 15.67 -11.47
N ASN A 24 -2.21 16.29 -10.48
CA ASN A 24 -3.25 17.32 -10.58
C ASN A 24 -4.68 16.83 -10.89
N SER A 25 -5.63 17.77 -10.81
CA SER A 25 -7.07 17.57 -11.06
C SER A 25 -7.34 16.93 -12.43
N ALA A 26 -8.37 16.07 -12.49
CA ALA A 26 -8.89 15.45 -13.72
C ALA A 26 -9.09 16.45 -14.87
N VAL A 27 -9.37 17.73 -14.53
CA VAL A 27 -9.52 18.84 -15.48
C VAL A 27 -8.25 19.05 -16.30
N ILE A 28 -7.05 19.09 -15.69
CA ILE A 28 -5.79 19.32 -16.42
C ILE A 28 -5.44 18.12 -17.29
N ASN A 29 -5.75 16.92 -16.81
CA ASN A 29 -5.51 15.68 -17.57
C ASN A 29 -6.42 15.56 -18.80
N ALA A 30 -7.64 16.09 -18.73
CA ALA A 30 -8.59 16.12 -19.84
C ALA A 30 -8.23 17.15 -20.93
N LEU A 31 -7.27 18.05 -20.68
CA LEU A 31 -6.84 19.07 -21.66
C LEU A 31 -5.78 18.57 -22.64
N TRP A 32 -5.14 17.42 -22.37
CA TRP A 32 -4.14 16.88 -23.29
C TRP A 32 -4.79 16.15 -24.46
N PRO A 33 -4.30 16.34 -25.70
CA PRO A 33 -4.86 15.67 -26.86
C PRO A 33 -4.65 14.15 -26.77
N ALA A 34 -5.61 13.37 -27.28
CA ALA A 34 -5.55 11.91 -27.22
C ALA A 34 -4.37 11.33 -28.02
N ASN A 35 -3.99 11.98 -29.11
CA ASN A 35 -2.86 11.64 -29.95
C ASN A 35 -2.03 12.90 -30.22
N PHE A 36 -0.73 12.73 -30.46
CA PHE A 36 0.13 13.78 -30.97
C PHE A 36 0.54 13.43 -32.40
N ASP A 37 0.24 14.32 -33.34
CA ASP A 37 0.75 14.22 -34.71
C ASP A 37 2.21 14.70 -34.69
N GLY A 38 3.15 13.76 -34.76
CA GLY A 38 4.57 14.06 -34.69
C GLY A 38 5.46 12.84 -34.89
N ALA A 39 6.77 13.09 -35.02
CA ALA A 39 7.76 12.02 -35.07
C ALA A 39 7.69 11.15 -33.79
N PRO A 40 7.90 9.83 -33.89
CA PRO A 40 7.83 8.93 -32.74
C PRO A 40 8.80 9.40 -31.66
N THR A 41 8.27 9.73 -30.49
CA THR A 41 9.08 10.18 -29.35
C THR A 41 9.69 8.97 -28.66
N SER A 42 10.98 9.04 -28.30
CA SER A 42 11.66 7.97 -27.57
C SER A 42 11.07 7.79 -26.17
N GLY A 43 10.33 6.71 -25.93
CA GLY A 43 9.75 6.39 -24.63
C GLY A 43 10.74 6.40 -23.46
N PRO A 44 11.97 5.86 -23.61
CA PRO A 44 13.02 5.99 -22.58
C PRO A 44 13.38 7.45 -22.24
N CYS A 45 13.48 8.33 -23.24
CA CYS A 45 13.79 9.74 -23.00
C CYS A 45 12.64 10.45 -22.26
N VAL A 46 11.39 10.17 -22.63
CA VAL A 46 10.21 10.70 -21.93
C VAL A 46 10.17 10.23 -20.47
N THR A 47 10.49 8.96 -20.24
CA THR A 47 10.59 8.37 -18.89
C THR A 47 11.64 9.08 -18.05
N LEU A 48 12.84 9.30 -18.60
CA LEU A 48 13.92 9.98 -17.92
C LEU A 48 13.55 11.43 -17.60
N ALA A 49 12.98 12.15 -18.57
CA ALA A 49 12.51 13.51 -18.37
C ALA A 49 11.45 13.61 -17.27
N LEU A 50 10.49 12.66 -17.25
CA LEU A 50 9.47 12.58 -16.21
C LEU A 50 10.12 12.36 -14.83
N ARG A 51 11.08 11.44 -14.74
CA ARG A 51 11.79 11.12 -13.48
C ARG A 51 12.58 12.31 -12.93
N GLU A 52 13.34 12.98 -13.77
CA GLU A 52 14.12 14.15 -13.35
C GLU A 52 13.19 15.31 -12.95
N THR A 53 12.10 15.52 -13.70
CA THR A 53 11.12 16.55 -13.38
C THR A 53 10.43 16.28 -12.05
N ILE A 54 9.94 15.05 -11.81
CA ILE A 54 9.25 14.74 -10.55
C ILE A 54 10.19 14.86 -9.34
N THR A 55 11.45 14.44 -9.51
CA THR A 55 12.48 14.55 -8.48
C THR A 55 12.75 16.02 -8.13
N HIS A 56 12.87 16.88 -9.14
CA HIS A 56 13.04 18.31 -8.93
C HIS A 56 11.81 18.96 -8.28
N CYS A 57 10.59 18.63 -8.74
CA CYS A 57 9.35 19.13 -8.15
C CYS A 57 9.25 18.78 -6.66
N LEU A 58 9.54 17.52 -6.30
CA LEU A 58 9.51 17.08 -4.90
C LEU A 58 10.64 17.69 -4.06
N ALA A 59 11.78 18.06 -4.65
CA ALA A 59 12.80 18.83 -3.94
C ALA A 59 12.30 20.22 -3.52
N ILE A 60 11.41 20.84 -4.31
CA ILE A 60 10.80 22.14 -4.03
C ILE A 60 9.62 22.00 -3.04
N ASN A 61 8.74 21.02 -3.25
CA ASN A 61 7.61 20.75 -2.36
C ASN A 61 7.49 19.25 -2.07
N GLN A 62 8.13 18.82 -0.98
CA GLN A 62 8.18 17.41 -0.56
C GLN A 62 6.83 16.85 -0.09
N LYS A 63 5.83 17.71 0.16
CA LYS A 63 4.52 17.32 0.71
C LYS A 63 3.43 17.27 -0.35
N ASP A 64 3.74 17.50 -1.62
CA ASP A 64 2.74 17.42 -2.68
C ASP A 64 2.33 15.95 -2.90
N ILE A 65 1.11 15.62 -2.45
CA ILE A 65 0.55 14.27 -2.51
C ILE A 65 0.46 13.76 -3.96
N SER A 66 0.11 14.65 -4.91
CA SER A 66 -0.04 14.26 -6.31
C SER A 66 1.30 13.88 -6.93
N TRP A 67 2.36 14.60 -6.57
CA TRP A 67 3.71 14.29 -7.03
C TRP A 67 4.28 13.05 -6.38
N LEU A 68 4.05 12.86 -5.07
CA LEU A 68 4.43 11.64 -4.36
C LEU A 68 3.74 10.41 -4.96
N ARG A 69 2.46 10.54 -5.36
CA ARG A 69 1.74 9.46 -6.05
C ARG A 69 2.41 9.11 -7.37
N THR A 70 2.65 10.10 -8.22
CA THR A 70 3.32 9.87 -9.52
C THR A 70 4.69 9.23 -9.32
N GLN A 71 5.48 9.68 -8.33
CA GLN A 71 6.78 9.09 -8.04
C GLN A 71 6.66 7.64 -7.53
N GLY A 72 5.71 7.37 -6.63
CA GLY A 72 5.43 6.03 -6.12
C GLY A 72 5.02 5.05 -7.23
N ASP A 73 4.16 5.51 -8.15
CA ASP A 73 3.73 4.73 -9.29
C ASP A 73 4.88 4.43 -10.24
N MET A 74 5.77 5.40 -10.49
CA MET A 74 6.99 5.17 -11.26
C MET A 74 7.88 4.11 -10.60
N HIS A 75 8.14 4.23 -9.30
CA HIS A 75 8.93 3.23 -8.57
C HIS A 75 8.29 1.84 -8.64
N TYR A 76 6.97 1.76 -8.51
CA TYR A 76 6.22 0.51 -8.57
C TYR A 76 6.33 -0.17 -9.94
N VAL A 77 6.18 0.61 -11.02
CA VAL A 77 6.32 0.13 -12.40
C VAL A 77 7.73 -0.37 -12.71
N PHE A 78 8.74 0.27 -12.14
CA PHE A 78 10.15 -0.11 -12.33
C PHE A 78 10.63 -1.13 -11.28
N ASP A 79 9.71 -1.88 -10.65
CA ASP A 79 9.96 -2.92 -9.66
C ASP A 79 10.81 -2.47 -8.45
N ASN A 80 10.87 -1.15 -8.20
CA ASN A 80 11.50 -0.59 -7.01
C ASN A 80 10.49 -0.49 -5.87
N PHE A 81 10.07 -1.67 -5.38
CA PHE A 81 8.95 -1.82 -4.45
C PHE A 81 9.15 -1.11 -3.11
N GLY A 82 10.37 -1.06 -2.58
CA GLY A 82 10.66 -0.35 -1.33
C GLY A 82 10.48 1.16 -1.47
N SER A 83 10.98 1.73 -2.56
CA SER A 83 10.82 3.16 -2.84
C SER A 83 9.35 3.51 -3.14
N ALA A 84 8.64 2.63 -3.84
CA ALA A 84 7.20 2.78 -4.08
C ALA A 84 6.41 2.80 -2.78
N LEU A 85 6.64 1.81 -1.90
CA LEU A 85 5.99 1.72 -0.60
C LEU A 85 6.27 2.95 0.26
N ARG A 86 7.52 3.46 0.26
CA ARG A 86 7.90 4.71 0.94
C ARG A 86 7.07 5.90 0.44
N CYS A 87 6.88 6.04 -0.87
CA CYS A 87 6.08 7.13 -1.43
C CYS A 87 4.61 7.05 -0.99
N TYR A 88 4.00 5.86 -1.08
CA TYR A 88 2.61 5.67 -0.66
C TYR A 88 2.41 5.92 0.85
N LEU A 89 3.36 5.49 1.68
CA LEU A 89 3.34 5.77 3.12
C LEU A 89 3.52 7.25 3.43
N LEU A 90 4.39 7.97 2.71
CA LEU A 90 4.55 9.42 2.88
C LEU A 90 3.27 10.18 2.51
N MET A 91 2.60 9.80 1.43
CA MET A 91 1.31 10.37 1.07
C MET A 91 0.31 10.23 2.21
N ALA A 92 0.11 8.99 2.67
CA ALA A 92 -0.83 8.70 3.75
C ALA A 92 -0.43 9.40 5.06
N ALA A 93 0.86 9.51 5.35
CA ALA A 93 1.35 10.25 6.51
C ALA A 93 1.01 11.74 6.42
N TYR A 94 1.25 12.41 5.29
CA TYR A 94 0.94 13.83 5.14
C TYR A 94 -0.57 14.11 5.21
N GLU A 95 -1.40 13.24 4.64
CA GLU A 95 -2.85 13.37 4.69
C GLU A 95 -3.44 13.18 6.08
N THR A 96 -2.85 12.30 6.90
CA THR A 96 -3.39 11.89 8.21
C THR A 96 -2.67 12.52 9.39
N ASN A 97 -1.84 13.54 9.15
CA ASN A 97 -0.95 14.13 10.14
C ASN A 97 -0.12 13.05 10.86
N TYR A 98 0.63 12.28 10.09
CA TYR A 98 1.47 11.16 10.52
C TYR A 98 0.70 10.08 11.27
N PHE A 99 -0.46 9.69 10.73
CA PHE A 99 -1.30 8.61 11.27
C PHE A 99 -1.82 8.88 12.69
N THR A 100 -1.91 10.15 13.08
CA THR A 100 -2.53 10.58 14.34
C THR A 100 -4.01 10.87 14.19
N SER A 101 -4.48 11.07 12.96
CA SER A 101 -5.87 11.37 12.64
C SER A 101 -6.35 10.57 11.42
N ILE A 102 -6.35 9.24 11.53
CA ILE A 102 -6.95 8.38 10.49
C ILE A 102 -8.47 8.47 10.62
N THR A 103 -9.14 8.94 9.58
CA THR A 103 -10.60 8.96 9.47
C THR A 103 -11.13 7.59 9.01
N MET A 104 -12.44 7.34 9.15
CA MET A 104 -13.06 6.11 8.61
C MET A 104 -13.30 6.18 7.09
N SER A 105 -13.09 7.36 6.50
CA SER A 105 -13.13 7.62 5.06
C SER A 105 -12.04 8.65 4.74
N GLY A 106 -11.07 8.27 3.91
CA GLY A 106 -9.95 9.15 3.59
C GLY A 106 -9.24 8.74 2.29
N PRO A 107 -8.52 9.66 1.63
CA PRO A 107 -7.85 9.43 0.34
C PRO A 107 -6.80 8.31 0.33
N TYR A 108 -6.26 7.89 1.48
CA TYR A 108 -5.42 6.68 1.63
C TYR A 108 -6.20 5.36 1.52
N GLU A 109 -7.53 5.41 1.41
CA GLU A 109 -8.40 4.27 1.09
C GLU A 109 -8.57 4.10 -0.42
N ASP A 110 -7.74 4.76 -1.22
CA ASP A 110 -7.60 4.39 -2.62
C ASP A 110 -7.16 2.93 -2.71
N GLU A 111 -8.14 2.09 -3.06
CA GLU A 111 -7.97 0.65 -3.15
C GLU A 111 -6.84 0.27 -4.13
N GLN A 112 -6.61 1.08 -5.17
CA GLN A 112 -5.50 0.86 -6.09
C GLN A 112 -4.16 1.03 -5.39
N ILE A 113 -4.01 2.06 -4.54
CA ILE A 113 -2.78 2.27 -3.76
C ILE A 113 -2.58 1.12 -2.77
N VAL A 114 -3.63 0.72 -2.04
CA VAL A 114 -3.55 -0.41 -1.10
C VAL A 114 -3.12 -1.69 -1.82
N ARG A 115 -3.72 -2.01 -2.98
CA ARG A 115 -3.33 -3.18 -3.79
C ARG A 115 -1.87 -3.09 -4.26
N ARG A 116 -1.38 -1.90 -4.61
CA ARG A 116 0.04 -1.70 -4.95
C ARG A 116 0.95 -1.90 -3.74
N MET A 117 0.56 -1.41 -2.57
CA MET A 117 1.29 -1.63 -1.31
C MET A 117 1.35 -3.14 -0.98
N VAL A 118 0.23 -3.87 -1.11
CA VAL A 118 0.19 -5.34 -0.95
C VAL A 118 1.23 -5.99 -1.87
N LYS A 119 1.23 -5.67 -3.16
CA LYS A 119 2.22 -6.23 -4.10
C LYS A 119 3.65 -5.83 -3.73
N CYS A 120 3.90 -4.59 -3.31
CA CYS A 120 5.23 -4.18 -2.85
C CYS A 120 5.70 -5.06 -1.68
N CYS A 121 4.85 -5.26 -0.67
CA CYS A 121 5.16 -6.11 0.48
C CYS A 121 5.39 -7.57 0.08
N MET A 122 4.57 -8.12 -0.83
CA MET A 122 4.76 -9.48 -1.36
C MET A 122 6.13 -9.66 -2.05
N GLN A 123 6.54 -8.70 -2.88
CA GLN A 123 7.81 -8.77 -3.60
C GLN A 123 9.02 -8.56 -2.69
N MET A 124 8.86 -7.79 -1.62
CA MET A 124 9.88 -7.60 -0.58
C MET A 124 9.90 -8.71 0.48
N ARG A 125 9.04 -9.74 0.34
CA ARG A 125 8.88 -10.84 1.31
C ARG A 125 8.41 -10.34 2.70
N CYS A 126 7.69 -9.23 2.76
CA CYS A 126 7.00 -8.74 3.96
C CYS A 126 5.56 -9.27 3.96
N PHE A 127 5.42 -10.58 4.12
CA PHE A 127 4.18 -11.29 3.85
C PHE A 127 3.06 -11.03 4.87
N THR A 128 3.37 -10.92 6.16
CA THR A 128 2.35 -10.58 7.16
C THR A 128 1.92 -9.13 7.01
N GLN A 129 2.82 -8.21 6.66
CA GLN A 129 2.43 -6.84 6.31
C GLN A 129 1.49 -6.81 5.09
N ALA A 130 1.75 -7.65 4.08
CA ALA A 130 0.85 -7.80 2.93
C ALA A 130 -0.54 -8.29 3.36
N ALA A 131 -0.62 -9.31 4.23
CA ALA A 131 -1.89 -9.80 4.77
C ALA A 131 -2.65 -8.73 5.57
N VAL A 132 -1.94 -7.94 6.38
CA VAL A 132 -2.51 -6.80 7.13
C VAL A 132 -3.03 -5.70 6.20
N LEU A 133 -2.41 -5.50 5.03
CA LEU A 133 -2.90 -4.57 4.01
C LEU A 133 -4.17 -5.10 3.30
N CYS A 134 -4.32 -6.42 3.14
CA CYS A 134 -5.50 -7.02 2.50
C CYS A 134 -6.82 -6.80 3.29
N GLN A 135 -6.78 -6.57 4.60
CA GLN A 135 -7.99 -6.20 5.38
C GLN A 135 -8.36 -4.72 5.26
N LEU A 136 -7.56 -3.91 4.55
CA LEU A 136 -7.81 -2.48 4.33
C LEU A 136 -8.56 -2.17 3.03
N THR A 137 -8.77 -3.17 2.17
CA THR A 137 -9.62 -3.04 0.98
C THR A 137 -11.10 -3.00 1.37
N LYS A 138 -11.96 -2.53 0.44
CA LYS A 138 -13.41 -2.44 0.69
C LYS A 138 -14.02 -3.78 1.12
N GLU A 139 -13.60 -4.84 0.45
CA GLU A 139 -13.81 -6.22 0.85
C GLU A 139 -12.45 -6.85 1.06
N VAL A 140 -12.28 -7.63 2.13
CA VAL A 140 -11.00 -8.24 2.49
C VAL A 140 -10.52 -9.15 1.36
N ASP A 141 -9.30 -8.93 0.85
CA ASP A 141 -8.69 -9.77 -0.19
C ASP A 141 -8.11 -11.06 0.42
N TYR A 142 -9.01 -11.98 0.81
CA TYR A 142 -8.64 -13.27 1.40
C TYR A 142 -7.70 -14.11 0.54
N PRO A 143 -7.92 -14.27 -0.79
CA PRO A 143 -7.03 -15.09 -1.62
C PRO A 143 -5.58 -14.62 -1.55
N THR A 144 -5.36 -13.31 -1.61
CA THR A 144 -4.01 -12.74 -1.52
C THR A 144 -3.45 -12.83 -0.10
N ALA A 145 -4.28 -12.55 0.91
CA ALA A 145 -3.86 -12.60 2.31
C ALA A 145 -3.44 -14.01 2.75
N PHE A 146 -4.24 -15.03 2.41
CA PHE A 146 -3.95 -16.43 2.73
C PHE A 146 -2.68 -16.90 2.03
N LYS A 147 -2.52 -16.56 0.74
CA LYS A 147 -1.28 -16.84 0.01
C LYS A 147 -0.07 -16.19 0.68
N ALA A 148 -0.21 -14.96 1.18
CA ALA A 148 0.87 -14.27 1.88
C ALA A 148 1.22 -14.99 3.20
N LEU A 149 0.23 -15.28 4.04
CA LEU A 149 0.43 -15.97 5.32
C LEU A 149 1.08 -17.36 5.14
N GLN A 150 0.64 -18.14 4.15
CA GLN A 150 1.25 -19.42 3.79
C GLN A 150 2.72 -19.28 3.33
N SER A 151 3.05 -18.16 2.69
CA SER A 151 4.40 -17.87 2.21
C SER A 151 5.34 -17.39 3.32
N ASN A 152 4.82 -16.96 4.48
CA ASN A 152 5.63 -16.37 5.56
C ASN A 152 6.31 -17.39 6.49
N ARG A 153 6.95 -18.42 5.92
CA ARG A 153 7.60 -19.47 6.71
C ARG A 153 8.84 -18.97 7.48
N GLU A 154 9.54 -18.00 6.91
CA GLU A 154 10.81 -17.47 7.43
C GLU A 154 10.62 -16.27 8.39
N LEU A 155 9.40 -15.76 8.57
CA LEU A 155 9.06 -14.65 9.48
C LEU A 155 9.93 -13.40 9.35
N THR A 156 10.08 -12.92 8.12
CA THR A 156 10.96 -11.79 7.82
C THR A 156 10.41 -10.44 8.29
N ASP A 157 9.15 -10.37 8.75
CA ASP A 157 8.46 -9.11 9.06
C ASP A 157 7.73 -9.07 10.42
N ALA A 158 8.23 -9.80 11.42
CA ALA A 158 7.72 -9.76 12.80
C ALA A 158 6.22 -10.15 12.93
N ALA A 159 5.83 -11.26 12.30
CA ALA A 159 4.44 -11.71 12.22
C ALA A 159 3.69 -11.71 13.58
N ASP A 160 4.36 -12.13 14.65
CA ASP A 160 3.79 -12.20 16.01
C ASP A 160 3.22 -10.85 16.46
N LEU A 161 3.95 -9.76 16.22
CA LEU A 161 3.51 -8.40 16.54
C LEU A 161 2.28 -8.02 15.69
N HIS A 162 2.30 -8.37 14.40
CA HIS A 162 1.20 -8.05 13.50
C HIS A 162 -0.09 -8.81 13.84
N TYR A 163 0.00 -10.08 14.23
CA TYR A 163 -1.16 -10.85 14.69
C TYR A 163 -1.80 -10.19 15.91
N LEU A 164 -0.98 -9.80 16.89
CA LEU A 164 -1.49 -9.22 18.13
C LEU A 164 -2.06 -7.83 17.90
N ASP A 165 -1.36 -6.96 17.17
CA ASP A 165 -1.63 -5.52 17.20
C ASP A 165 -2.27 -4.94 15.94
N HIS A 166 -2.22 -5.66 14.81
CA HIS A 166 -2.56 -5.08 13.51
C HIS A 166 -3.69 -5.81 12.76
N ILE A 167 -3.84 -7.13 12.90
CA ILE A 167 -4.94 -7.87 12.26
C ILE A 167 -6.20 -7.78 13.13
N TRP A 168 -7.34 -7.34 12.60
CA TRP A 168 -8.64 -7.40 13.29
C TRP A 168 -9.61 -8.40 12.66
N ASP A 169 -9.25 -8.93 11.50
CA ASP A 169 -10.02 -9.90 10.78
C ASP A 169 -9.83 -11.30 11.40
N ILE A 170 -10.95 -11.97 11.72
CA ILE A 170 -10.93 -13.24 12.46
C ILE A 170 -10.44 -14.35 11.54
N GLU A 171 -10.94 -14.38 10.31
CA GLU A 171 -10.64 -15.37 9.29
C GLU A 171 -9.14 -15.34 8.92
N LEU A 172 -8.52 -14.16 8.85
CA LEU A 172 -7.07 -14.04 8.67
C LEU A 172 -6.28 -14.66 9.83
N LEU A 173 -6.69 -14.42 11.08
CA LEU A 173 -6.01 -14.98 12.26
C LEU A 173 -6.22 -16.49 12.39
N GLU A 174 -7.41 -17.00 12.06
CA GLU A 174 -7.71 -18.43 12.01
C GLU A 174 -6.85 -19.14 10.97
N HIS A 175 -6.73 -18.56 9.78
CA HIS A 175 -5.87 -19.10 8.73
C HIS A 175 -4.39 -19.06 9.14
N ALA A 176 -3.91 -17.97 9.74
CA ALA A 176 -2.54 -17.91 10.27
C ALA A 176 -2.28 -19.01 11.32
N ALA A 177 -3.21 -19.23 12.25
CA ALA A 177 -3.10 -20.29 13.24
C ALA A 177 -3.08 -21.69 12.60
N TYR A 178 -3.88 -21.91 11.56
CA TYR A 178 -3.89 -23.15 10.78
C TYR A 178 -2.53 -23.40 10.09
N GLU A 179 -2.00 -22.42 9.35
CA GLU A 179 -0.72 -22.57 8.65
C GLU A 179 0.43 -22.86 9.65
N HIS A 180 0.46 -22.18 10.80
CA HIS A 180 1.45 -22.46 11.84
C HIS A 180 1.28 -23.84 12.47
N LYS A 181 0.05 -24.35 12.59
CA LYS A 181 -0.19 -25.73 13.06
C LYS A 181 0.35 -26.75 12.06
N GLU A 182 0.04 -26.58 10.77
CA GLU A 182 0.49 -27.50 9.72
C GLU A 182 2.02 -27.48 9.56
N ALA A 183 2.65 -26.33 9.81
CA ALA A 183 4.11 -26.19 9.82
C ALA A 183 4.79 -26.71 11.12
N GLY A 184 4.04 -27.14 12.14
CA GLY A 184 4.58 -27.58 13.43
C GLY A 184 5.06 -26.44 14.34
N GLU A 185 4.67 -25.20 14.06
CA GLU A 185 5.13 -23.97 14.73
C GLU A 185 4.26 -23.61 15.94
N GLY A 186 4.29 -24.46 16.97
CA GLY A 186 3.38 -24.39 18.13
C GLY A 186 3.36 -23.04 18.87
N ALA A 187 4.52 -22.37 19.01
CA ALA A 187 4.60 -21.07 19.67
C ALA A 187 3.83 -19.98 18.89
N LYS A 188 4.04 -19.90 17.57
CA LYS A 188 3.39 -18.91 16.70
C LYS A 188 1.89 -19.19 16.55
N LYS A 189 1.52 -20.47 16.43
CA LYS A 189 0.12 -20.90 16.51
C LYS A 189 -0.52 -20.36 17.79
N SER A 190 0.16 -20.49 18.93
CA SER A 190 -0.36 -20.00 20.22
C SER A 190 -0.51 -18.49 20.23
N ILE A 191 0.40 -17.74 19.60
CA ILE A 191 0.30 -16.28 19.46
C ILE A 191 -0.91 -15.90 18.60
N ALA A 192 -1.09 -16.51 17.42
CA ALA A 192 -2.25 -16.27 16.56
C ALA A 192 -3.59 -16.60 17.28
N VAL A 193 -3.64 -17.72 18.01
CA VAL A 193 -4.81 -18.08 18.84
C VAL A 193 -5.02 -17.09 19.98
N SER A 194 -3.96 -16.58 20.61
CA SER A 194 -4.09 -15.55 21.65
C SER A 194 -4.63 -14.24 21.09
N ALA A 195 -4.28 -13.90 19.84
CA ALA A 195 -4.84 -12.73 19.16
C ALA A 195 -6.34 -12.88 18.91
N LEU A 196 -6.79 -14.06 18.47
CA LEU A 196 -8.21 -14.40 18.32
C LEU A 196 -9.00 -14.27 19.63
N ALA A 197 -8.38 -14.66 20.74
CA ALA A 197 -9.01 -14.62 22.05
C ALA A 197 -9.15 -13.20 22.64
N ARG A 198 -8.65 -12.16 21.95
CA ARG A 198 -8.70 -10.77 22.45
C ARG A 198 -10.16 -10.27 22.47
N PRO A 199 -10.69 -9.79 23.62
CA PRO A 199 -12.10 -9.45 23.78
C PRO A 199 -12.62 -8.42 22.76
N GLU A 200 -11.77 -7.50 22.31
CA GLU A 200 -12.15 -6.46 21.35
C GLU A 200 -12.41 -6.97 19.92
N LEU A 201 -12.02 -8.22 19.61
CA LEU A 201 -12.32 -8.89 18.34
C LEU A 201 -13.56 -9.78 18.40
N ASN A 202 -14.23 -9.87 19.56
CA ASN A 202 -15.40 -10.71 19.70
C ASN A 202 -16.52 -10.27 18.72
N HIS A 203 -17.03 -11.20 17.92
CA HIS A 203 -18.10 -10.97 16.94
C HIS A 203 -19.41 -10.47 17.60
N SER A 204 -19.61 -10.74 18.88
CA SER A 204 -20.78 -10.30 19.67
C SER A 204 -20.65 -8.85 20.16
N ASN A 205 -19.50 -8.20 19.94
CA ASN A 205 -19.32 -6.80 20.27
C ASN A 205 -20.25 -5.90 19.45
N SER A 206 -20.64 -4.77 20.03
CA SER A 206 -21.37 -3.75 19.27
C SER A 206 -20.57 -3.27 18.04
N PRO A 207 -21.24 -2.87 16.94
CA PRO A 207 -20.57 -2.34 15.75
C PRO A 207 -19.62 -1.16 16.06
N ALA A 208 -19.94 -0.35 17.07
CA ALA A 208 -19.11 0.77 17.53
C ALA A 208 -17.80 0.33 18.18
N VAL A 209 -17.78 -0.82 18.87
CA VAL A 209 -16.54 -1.42 19.39
C VAL A 209 -15.71 -1.93 18.22
N GLY A 210 -16.31 -2.70 17.30
CA GLY A 210 -15.61 -3.18 16.11
C GLY A 210 -14.99 -2.05 15.27
N ALA A 211 -15.72 -0.96 15.03
CA ALA A 211 -15.21 0.20 14.31
C ALA A 211 -14.03 0.88 15.02
N ARG A 212 -14.09 1.00 16.36
CA ARG A 212 -12.97 1.54 17.16
C ARG A 212 -11.75 0.63 17.13
N THR A 213 -11.94 -0.67 17.23
CA THR A 213 -10.84 -1.66 17.14
C THR A 213 -10.15 -1.59 15.79
N ARG A 214 -10.91 -1.57 14.69
CA ARG A 214 -10.36 -1.43 13.33
C ARG A 214 -9.57 -0.14 13.19
N LYS A 215 -10.12 0.99 13.65
CA LYS A 215 -9.43 2.29 13.65
C LYS A 215 -8.07 2.20 14.34
N TYR A 216 -8.07 1.72 15.57
CA TYR A 216 -6.91 1.69 16.43
C TYR A 216 -5.81 0.79 15.87
N ARG A 217 -6.16 -0.41 15.40
CA ARG A 217 -5.19 -1.34 14.80
C ARG A 217 -4.65 -0.81 13.47
N LYS A 218 -5.49 -0.16 12.65
CA LYS A 218 -5.07 0.55 11.41
C LYS A 218 -4.06 1.66 11.70
N GLU A 219 -4.32 2.52 12.69
CA GLU A 219 -3.39 3.58 13.11
C GLU A 219 -2.05 3.02 13.55
N ARG A 220 -2.07 2.01 14.43
CA ARG A 220 -0.84 1.37 14.92
C ARG A 220 -0.04 0.72 13.81
N PHE A 221 -0.72 0.05 12.87
CA PHE A 221 -0.06 -0.58 11.73
C PHE A 221 0.67 0.45 10.88
N PHE A 222 -0.01 1.52 10.46
CA PHE A 222 0.63 2.53 9.63
C PHE A 222 1.73 3.30 10.36
N GLN A 223 1.60 3.53 11.68
CA GLN A 223 2.69 4.08 12.49
C GLN A 223 3.91 3.14 12.54
N ALA A 224 3.70 1.82 12.65
CA ALA A 224 4.77 0.83 12.60
C ALA A 224 5.44 0.80 11.22
N MET A 225 4.66 0.77 10.14
CA MET A 225 5.16 0.87 8.76
C MET A 225 5.96 2.16 8.55
N ALA A 226 5.46 3.29 9.05
CA ALA A 226 6.13 4.58 8.93
C ALA A 226 7.50 4.57 9.60
N ARG A 227 7.59 4.03 10.83
CA ARG A 227 8.87 3.89 11.53
C ARG A 227 9.85 2.98 10.79
N HIS A 228 9.34 1.94 10.12
CA HIS A 228 10.20 0.99 9.42
C HIS A 228 10.72 1.52 8.07
N TYR A 229 9.88 2.24 7.32
CA TYR A 229 10.18 2.63 5.94
C TYR A 229 10.52 4.11 5.74
N LEU A 230 10.11 4.99 6.68
CA LEU A 230 10.29 6.45 6.54
C LEU A 230 11.45 6.99 7.36
N CYS A 231 11.75 6.37 8.51
CA CYS A 231 12.84 6.72 9.42
C CYS A 231 14.19 6.16 8.99
#